data_AF-A0A9R0W298-F1
#
_entry.id   AF-A0A9R0W298-F1
#
_cell.length_a   1.000
_cell.length_b   1.000
_cell.length_c   1.000
_cell.angle_alpha   90.00
_cell.angle_beta   90.00
_cell.angle_gamma   90.00
#
_symmetry.space_group_name_H-M   'P 1'
#
loop_
_entity.id
_entity.type
_entity.pdbx_description
1 polymer ?
#
loop_
_entity_poly.entity_id
_entity_poly.type
_entity_poly.pdbx_seq_one_letter_code
_entity_poly.pdbx_strand_id
1 'polypeptide(L)'
;MAAAALRAQLNALVDSMFTTGIVDEAFQHLRSVEQEGFLAEVVNLFIHDADNILNEVAHLLNQPVVNFSRVGALVHQLKGCSGSVGAKKVNLACTHFRQSYEAESKEGWGSRSRPWVLSSSN
;
A
#
# COMPACT_ATOMS: atom_id res chain seq x y z
N MET A 1 -30.73 -4.50 23.27
CA MET A 1 -30.60 -3.07 22.92
C MET A 1 -29.16 -2.72 22.52
N ALA A 2 -28.14 -2.90 23.37
CA ALA A 2 -26.75 -2.53 23.06
C ALA A 2 -26.12 -3.25 21.84
N ALA A 3 -26.30 -4.58 21.72
CA ALA A 3 -25.73 -5.35 20.62
C ALA A 3 -26.28 -4.95 19.23
N ALA A 4 -27.55 -4.52 19.16
CA ALA A 4 -28.15 -4.05 17.91
C ALA A 4 -27.58 -2.69 17.49
N ALA A 5 -27.35 -1.78 18.44
CA ALA A 5 -26.72 -0.49 18.19
C ALA A 5 -25.26 -0.66 17.70
N LEU A 6 -24.49 -1.57 18.31
CA LEU A 6 -23.13 -1.89 17.87
C LEU A 6 -23.09 -2.44 16.44
N ARG A 7 -24.00 -3.33 16.09
CA ARG A 7 -24.11 -3.85 14.71
C ARG A 7 -24.46 -2.75 13.71
N ALA A 8 -25.37 -1.85 14.07
CA ALA A 8 -25.73 -0.72 13.21
C ALA A 8 -24.54 0.22 12.98
N GLN A 9 -23.76 0.53 14.03
CA GLN A 9 -22.54 1.33 13.91
C GLN A 9 -21.48 0.66 13.04
N LEU A 10 -21.27 -0.65 13.21
CA LEU A 10 -20.33 -1.41 12.38
C LEU A 10 -20.74 -1.39 10.90
N ASN A 11 -22.03 -1.59 10.61
CA ASN A 11 -22.53 -1.53 9.24
C ASN A 11 -22.34 -0.14 8.63
N ALA A 12 -22.69 0.92 9.36
CA ALA A 12 -22.50 2.30 8.90
C ALA A 12 -21.02 2.62 8.65
N LEU A 13 -20.10 2.13 9.49
CA LEU A 13 -18.67 2.27 9.27
C LEU A 13 -18.24 1.56 7.98
N VAL A 14 -18.62 0.30 7.78
CA VAL A 14 -18.27 -0.46 6.57
C VAL A 14 -18.83 0.22 5.32
N ASP A 15 -20.08 0.69 5.34
CA ASP A 15 -20.69 1.42 4.23
C ASP A 15 -19.92 2.71 3.91
N SER A 16 -19.46 3.43 4.93
CA SER A 16 -18.60 4.60 4.76
C SER A 16 -17.25 4.24 4.10
N MET A 17 -16.68 3.07 4.40
CA MET A 17 -15.43 2.60 3.80
C MET A 17 -15.60 2.28 2.31
N PHE A 18 -16.73 1.69 1.91
CA PHE A 18 -17.06 1.45 0.50
C PHE A 18 -17.30 2.76 -0.25
N THR A 19 -18.12 3.66 0.29
CA THR A 19 -18.46 4.95 -0.36
C THR A 19 -17.24 5.86 -0.53
N THR A 20 -16.32 5.88 0.43
CA THR A 20 -15.07 6.64 0.34
C THR A 20 -13.98 5.92 -0.49
N GLY A 21 -14.28 4.71 -0.98
CA GLY A 21 -13.38 3.90 -1.80
C GLY A 21 -12.15 3.38 -1.06
N ILE A 22 -12.21 3.28 0.28
CA ILE A 22 -11.14 2.66 1.08
C ILE A 22 -11.05 1.17 0.76
N VAL A 23 -12.22 0.53 0.66
CA VAL A 23 -12.36 -0.89 0.31
C VAL A 23 -13.14 -1.09 -1.00
N ASP A 24 -12.99 -2.26 -1.61
CA ASP A 24 -13.68 -2.67 -2.84
C ASP A 24 -14.39 -4.03 -2.72
N GLU A 25 -14.87 -4.54 -3.86
CA GLU A 25 -15.62 -5.80 -3.97
C GLU A 25 -14.88 -7.01 -3.37
N ALA A 26 -13.54 -7.03 -3.37
CA ALA A 26 -12.78 -8.11 -2.73
C ALA A 26 -13.01 -8.15 -1.21
N PHE A 27 -13.15 -6.98 -0.56
CA PHE A 27 -13.53 -6.91 0.85
C PHE A 27 -14.96 -7.41 1.09
N GLN A 28 -15.87 -7.17 0.14
CA GLN A 28 -17.24 -7.69 0.21
C GLN A 28 -17.26 -9.22 0.14
N HIS A 29 -16.43 -9.82 -0.72
CA HIS A 29 -16.29 -11.28 -0.79
C HIS A 29 -15.78 -11.86 0.53
N LEU A 30 -14.75 -11.27 1.15
CA LEU A 30 -14.26 -11.71 2.46
C LEU A 30 -15.32 -11.63 3.55
N ARG A 31 -16.16 -10.59 3.53
CA ARG A 31 -17.27 -10.41 4.47
C ARG A 31 -18.38 -11.46 4.28
N SER A 32 -18.55 -11.99 3.07
CA SER A 32 -19.59 -12.98 2.75
C SER A 32 -19.27 -14.39 3.24
N VAL A 33 -18.03 -14.63 3.69
CA VAL A 33 -17.61 -15.93 4.23
C VAL A 33 -18.29 -16.16 5.59
N GLU A 34 -19.12 -17.20 5.68
CA GLU A 34 -19.82 -17.59 6.91
C GLU A 34 -18.87 -18.34 7.87
N GLN A 35 -17.79 -17.68 8.28
CA GLN A 35 -16.83 -18.19 9.28
C GLN A 35 -16.57 -17.10 10.32
N GLU A 36 -16.91 -17.39 11.57
CA GLU A 36 -16.64 -16.47 12.69
C GLU A 36 -15.15 -16.17 12.80
N GLY A 37 -14.80 -14.88 12.93
CA GLY A 37 -13.41 -14.44 13.09
C GLY A 37 -12.59 -14.35 11.79
N PHE A 38 -12.99 -15.01 10.70
CA PHE A 38 -12.21 -15.06 9.45
C PHE A 38 -11.83 -13.67 8.92
N LEU A 39 -12.79 -12.76 8.80
CA LEU A 39 -12.51 -11.41 8.30
C LEU A 39 -11.53 -10.66 9.21
N ALA A 40 -11.66 -10.82 10.53
CA ALA A 40 -10.77 -10.18 11.49
C ALA A 40 -9.34 -10.74 11.40
N GLU A 41 -9.20 -12.06 11.25
CA GLU A 41 -7.91 -12.71 11.06
C GLU A 41 -7.22 -12.25 9.77
N VAL A 42 -7.95 -12.24 8.65
CA VAL A 42 -7.43 -11.79 7.35
C VAL A 42 -6.99 -10.33 7.39
N VAL A 43 -7.79 -9.45 8.00
CA VAL A 43 -7.46 -8.03 8.14
C VAL A 43 -6.24 -7.84 9.05
N ASN A 44 -6.16 -8.57 10.18
CA ASN A 44 -5.01 -8.50 11.08
C ASN A 44 -3.71 -8.98 10.40
N LEU A 45 -3.77 -10.08 9.65
CA LEU A 45 -2.63 -10.57 8.87
C LEU A 45 -2.18 -9.53 7.85
N PHE A 46 -3.11 -8.92 7.12
CA PHE A 46 -2.79 -7.84 6.18
C PHE A 46 -2.13 -6.64 6.86
N ILE A 47 -2.64 -6.20 8.01
CA ILE A 47 -2.06 -5.07 8.75
C ILE A 47 -0.63 -5.41 9.17
N HIS A 48 -0.39 -6.62 9.67
CA HIS A 48 0.94 -7.07 10.06
C HIS A 48 1.92 -7.10 8.88
N ASP A 49 1.51 -7.70 7.76
CA ASP A 49 2.32 -7.77 6.55
C ASP A 49 2.60 -6.38 5.97
N ALA A 50 1.58 -5.52 5.94
CA ALA A 50 1.71 -4.15 5.44
C ALA A 50 2.68 -3.34 6.29
N ASP A 51 2.61 -3.43 7.62
CA ASP A 51 3.51 -2.73 8.52
C ASP A 51 4.97 -3.18 8.33
N ASN A 52 5.21 -4.49 8.27
CA ASN A 52 6.54 -5.04 8.00
C ASN A 52 7.11 -4.55 6.66
N ILE A 53 6.29 -4.57 5.60
CA ILE A 53 6.72 -4.12 4.27
C ILE A 53 7.01 -2.62 4.27
N LEU A 54 6.14 -1.80 4.87
CA LEU A 54 6.33 -0.35 4.93
C LEU A 54 7.58 0.02 5.73
N ASN A 55 7.84 -0.67 6.84
CA ASN A 55 9.05 -0.48 7.65
C ASN A 55 10.32 -0.82 6.85
N GLU A 56 10.33 -1.92 6.10
CA GLU A 56 11.45 -2.30 5.25
C GLU A 56 11.67 -1.31 4.10
N VAL A 57 10.58 -0.86 3.45
CA VAL A 57 10.65 0.18 2.40
C VAL A 57 11.23 1.48 2.98
N ALA A 58 10.74 1.93 4.14
CA ALA A 58 11.25 3.12 4.80
C ALA A 58 12.73 2.97 5.18
N HIS A 59 13.15 1.79 5.64
CA HIS A 59 14.55 1.50 5.93
C HIS A 59 15.43 1.61 4.68
N LEU A 60 15.02 0.99 3.57
CA LEU A 60 15.77 1.01 2.31
C LEU A 60 15.88 2.40 1.69
N LEU A 61 14.83 3.22 1.80
CA LEU A 61 14.82 4.60 1.30
C LEU A 61 15.71 5.54 2.14
N ASN A 62 15.99 5.20 3.39
CA ASN A 62 16.89 5.96 4.26
C ASN A 62 18.38 5.60 4.10
N GLN A 63 18.71 4.61 3.27
CA GLN A 63 20.10 4.22 3.03
C GLN A 63 20.82 5.19 2.09
N PRO A 64 22.15 5.40 2.24
CA PRO A 64 22.92 6.29 1.36
C PRO A 64 22.90 5.86 -0.12
N VAL A 65 22.78 4.55 -0.37
CA VAL A 65 22.58 3.96 -1.69
C VAL A 65 21.30 3.13 -1.64
N VAL A 66 20.26 3.61 -2.31
CA VAL A 66 18.94 2.99 -2.28
C VAL A 66 18.90 1.78 -3.23
N ASN A 67 18.56 0.60 -2.68
CA ASN A 67 18.30 -0.59 -3.49
C ASN A 67 16.86 -0.58 -4.02
N PHE A 68 16.66 0.12 -5.14
CA PHE A 68 15.33 0.26 -5.72
C PHE A 68 14.73 -1.04 -6.28
N SER A 69 15.57 -2.02 -6.67
CA SER A 69 15.08 -3.35 -7.07
C SER A 69 14.33 -4.01 -5.90
N ARG A 70 14.92 -3.93 -4.70
CA ARG A 70 14.28 -4.45 -3.48
C ARG A 70 13.02 -3.66 -3.10
N VAL A 71 13.06 -2.33 -3.18
CA VAL A 71 11.89 -1.48 -2.95
C VAL A 71 10.75 -1.84 -3.91
N GLY A 72 11.03 -2.01 -5.20
CA GLY A 72 10.04 -2.41 -6.20
C GLY A 72 9.40 -3.77 -5.89
N ALA A 73 10.20 -4.75 -5.46
CA ALA A 73 9.70 -6.07 -5.05
C ALA A 73 8.75 -5.97 -3.83
N LEU A 74 9.11 -5.16 -2.83
CA LEU A 74 8.30 -4.93 -1.63
C LEU A 74 6.98 -4.23 -1.95
N VAL A 75 7.01 -3.19 -2.80
CA VAL A 75 5.80 -2.49 -3.24
C VAL A 75 4.90 -3.41 -4.07
N HIS A 76 5.48 -4.31 -4.89
CA HIS A 76 4.73 -5.32 -5.60
C HIS A 76 4.04 -6.31 -4.65
N GLN A 77 4.74 -6.75 -3.60
CA GLN A 77 4.17 -7.59 -2.56
C GLN A 77 3.02 -6.89 -1.84
N LEU A 78 3.21 -5.63 -1.42
CA LEU A 78 2.16 -4.83 -0.77
C LEU A 78 0.94 -4.62 -1.67
N LYS A 79 1.15 -4.45 -2.99
CA LYS A 79 0.07 -4.41 -3.97
C LYS A 79 -0.72 -5.73 -3.98
N GLY A 80 -0.02 -6.88 -3.95
CA GLY A 80 -0.65 -8.20 -3.88
C GLY A 80 -1.50 -8.36 -2.63
N CYS A 81 -0.91 -8.10 -1.45
CA CYS A 81 -1.60 -8.21 -0.16
C CYS A 81 -2.79 -7.25 -0.04
N SER A 82 -2.66 -6.02 -0.54
CA SER A 82 -3.77 -5.06 -0.54
C SER A 82 -4.90 -5.45 -1.49
N GLY A 83 -4.57 -6.08 -2.63
CA GLY A 83 -5.57 -6.61 -3.56
C GLY A 83 -6.37 -7.78 -2.98
N SER A 84 -5.72 -8.68 -2.23
CA SER A 84 -6.40 -9.85 -1.66
C SER A 84 -7.41 -9.49 -0.55
N VAL A 85 -7.20 -8.38 0.15
CA VAL A 85 -8.13 -7.89 1.18
C VAL A 85 -9.07 -6.79 0.72
N GLY A 86 -8.97 -6.38 -0.55
CA GLY A 86 -9.76 -5.28 -1.12
C GLY A 86 -9.40 -3.89 -0.57
N ALA A 87 -8.17 -3.68 -0.09
CA ALA A 87 -7.65 -2.37 0.35
C ALA A 87 -7.31 -1.49 -0.87
N LYS A 88 -8.35 -1.01 -1.56
CA LYS A 88 -8.27 -0.30 -2.84
C LYS A 88 -7.29 0.87 -2.86
N LYS A 89 -7.33 1.75 -1.87
CA LYS A 89 -6.45 2.94 -1.83
C LYS A 89 -4.98 2.54 -1.71
N VAL A 90 -4.66 1.52 -0.93
CA VAL A 90 -3.29 1.01 -0.76
C VAL A 90 -2.81 0.41 -2.08
N ASN A 91 -3.65 -0.38 -2.76
CA ASN A 91 -3.32 -0.98 -4.05
C ASN A 91 -3.04 0.08 -5.13
N LEU A 92 -3.86 1.14 -5.17
CA LEU A 92 -3.68 2.27 -6.07
C LEU A 92 -2.38 3.02 -5.76
N ALA A 93 -2.09 3.31 -4.49
CA ALA A 93 -0.85 3.95 -4.07
C ALA A 93 0.39 3.13 -4.51
N CYS A 94 0.36 1.81 -4.34
CA CYS A 94 1.44 0.93 -4.81
C CYS A 94 1.60 0.96 -6.34
N THR A 95 0.49 1.06 -7.08
CA THR A 95 0.51 1.18 -8.54
C THR A 95 1.12 2.51 -8.98
N HIS A 96 0.75 3.62 -8.34
CA HIS A 96 1.34 4.94 -8.62
C HIS A 96 2.82 4.99 -8.26
N PHE A 97 3.21 4.45 -7.11
CA PHE A 97 4.61 4.39 -6.69
C PHE A 97 5.48 3.65 -7.71
N ARG A 98 4.96 2.52 -8.24
CA ARG A 98 5.66 1.77 -9.28
C ARG A 98 5.81 2.59 -10.58
N GLN A 99 4.77 3.30 -10.99
CA GLN A 99 4.81 4.14 -12.20
C GLN A 99 5.81 5.29 -12.07
N SER A 100 5.86 5.98 -10.93
CA SER A 100 6.83 7.06 -10.70
C SER A 100 8.26 6.53 -10.76
N TYR A 101 8.50 5.38 -10.13
CA TYR A 101 9.82 4.76 -10.12
C TYR A 101 10.25 4.25 -11.52
N GLU A 102 9.36 3.60 -12.27
CA GLU A 102 9.66 3.12 -13.62
C GLU A 102 9.91 4.28 -14.60
N ALA A 103 9.19 5.40 -14.46
CA ALA A 103 9.43 6.62 -15.24
C ALA A 103 10.81 7.23 -14.96
N GLU A 104 11.21 7.34 -13.69
CA GLU A 104 12.55 7.80 -13.32
C GLU A 104 13.66 6.87 -13.80
N SER A 105 13.43 5.55 -13.83
CA SER A 105 14.39 4.59 -14.38
C SER A 105 14.57 4.73 -15.90
N LYS A 106 13.52 5.18 -16.61
CA LYS A 106 13.51 5.35 -18.07
C LYS A 106 14.02 6.73 -18.51
N GLU A 107 13.88 7.76 -17.67
CA GLU A 107 14.40 9.11 -17.92
C GLU A 107 15.74 9.41 -17.20
N GLY A 108 16.20 8.55 -16.28
CA GLY A 108 17.10 9.01 -15.21
C GLY A 108 18.39 8.23 -14.98
N TRP A 109 19.02 7.62 -15.99
CA TRP A 109 20.42 7.15 -15.86
C TRP A 109 21.34 7.58 -17.00
N GLY A 110 20.82 8.27 -18.03
CA GLY A 110 21.62 8.85 -19.13
C GLY A 110 22.12 10.29 -18.91
N SER A 111 21.52 11.05 -17.98
CA SER A 111 21.77 12.50 -17.88
C SER A 111 22.13 13.03 -16.49
N ARG A 112 22.16 12.20 -15.44
CA ARG A 112 22.49 12.62 -14.07
C ARG A 112 23.85 12.15 -13.54
N SER A 113 24.61 11.42 -14.35
CA SER A 113 26.03 11.16 -14.12
C SER A 113 26.89 12.36 -14.58
N ARG A 114 26.68 13.54 -14.00
CA ARG A 114 27.75 14.54 -13.92
C ARG A 114 27.94 14.93 -12.45
N PRO A 115 29.10 14.59 -11.87
CA PRO A 115 29.44 14.98 -10.52
C PRO A 115 29.54 16.51 -10.45
N TRP A 116 29.09 17.06 -9.32
CA TRP A 116 29.43 18.36 -8.77
C TRP A 116 30.60 19.08 -9.48
N VAL A 117 30.30 19.87 -10.52
CA VAL A 117 31.25 20.83 -11.09
C VAL A 117 30.50 22.14 -11.35
N LEU A 118 30.76 23.08 -10.45
CA LEU A 118 30.95 24.52 -10.67
C LEU A 118 29.89 25.24 -11.52
N SER A 119 29.03 26.02 -10.87
CA SER A 119 28.60 27.30 -11.41
C SER A 119 28.27 28.29 -10.29
N SER A 120 29.29 29.00 -9.85
CA SER A 120 29.17 30.32 -9.24
C SER A 120 30.40 31.13 -9.65
N SER A 121 30.41 31.52 -10.91
CA SER A 121 31.16 32.66 -11.43
C SER A 121 30.49 33.11 -12.72
N ASN A 122 29.61 34.10 -12.59
CA ASN A 122 29.67 35.31 -13.41
C ASN A 122 28.94 36.43 -12.67
#